data_AF-A0AAX3U438-F1
#
_entry.id   AF-A0AAX3U438-F1
#
_cell.length_a   1.000
_cell.length_b   1.000
_cell.length_c   1.000
_cell.angle_alpha   90.00
_cell.angle_beta   90.00
_cell.angle_gamma   90.00
#
_symmetry.space_group_name_H-M   'P 1'
#
loop_
_entity.id
_entity.type
_entity.pdbx_description
1 polymer ?
#
loop_
_entity_poly.entity_id
_entity_poly.type
_entity_poly.pdbx_seq_one_letter_code
_entity_poly.pdbx_strand_id
1 'polypeptide(L)'
;MCYAQRVKKIALPEYKGESQTHYLISVLLKGYKINTYEARYIGIGNLHSTMSSLREKYKLTHSSKRARVIDPLTGCLTNQAVLVVWLSDEQREAYKTRNKAQNRKR
;
A
#
# COMPACT_ATOMS: atom_id res chain seq x y z
N MET A 1 -10.44 -11.80 15.19
CA MET A 1 -9.07 -11.34 14.86
C MET A 1 -9.10 -9.87 14.48
N CYS A 2 -8.34 -9.04 15.19
CA CYS A 2 -8.20 -7.62 14.85
C CYS A 2 -7.22 -7.42 13.68
N TYR A 3 -7.30 -6.27 13.00
CA TYR A 3 -6.43 -5.98 11.85
C TYR A 3 -4.94 -5.97 12.20
N ALA A 4 -4.58 -5.55 13.43
CA ALA A 4 -3.19 -5.58 13.90
C ALA A 4 -2.58 -7.00 13.90
N GLN A 5 -3.37 -8.03 14.27
CA GLN A 5 -2.92 -9.42 14.20
C GLN A 5 -2.78 -9.91 12.75
N ARG A 6 -3.66 -9.47 11.86
CA ARG A 6 -3.64 -9.83 10.44
C ARG A 6 -2.42 -9.26 9.70
N VAL A 7 -2.05 -8.02 10.01
CA VAL A 7 -0.85 -7.36 9.47
C VAL A 7 0.43 -8.16 9.77
N LYS A 8 0.56 -8.67 11.01
CA LYS A 8 1.70 -9.53 11.41
C LYS A 8 1.76 -10.82 10.61
N LYS A 9 0.61 -11.44 10.32
CA LYS A 9 0.56 -12.69 9.55
C LYS A 9 1.08 -12.56 8.12
N ILE A 10 0.93 -11.39 7.51
CA ILE A 10 1.40 -11.13 6.15
C ILE A 10 2.73 -10.36 6.12
N ALA A 11 3.46 -10.34 7.24
CA ALA A 11 4.75 -9.68 7.40
C ALA A 11 4.77 -8.19 6.99
N LEU A 12 3.62 -7.52 7.06
CA LEU A 12 3.55 -6.08 6.85
C LEU A 12 3.86 -5.33 8.16
N PRO A 13 4.39 -4.10 8.08
CA PRO A 13 4.68 -3.32 9.28
C PRO A 13 3.40 -3.02 10.05
N GLU A 14 3.44 -3.01 11.39
CA GLU A 14 2.25 -2.74 12.21
C GLU A 14 1.54 -1.44 11.80
N TYR A 15 0.20 -1.48 11.92
CA TYR A 15 -0.65 -0.32 11.72
C TYR A 15 -0.35 0.74 12.78
N LYS A 16 0.44 1.76 12.41
CA LYS A 16 0.83 2.87 13.28
C LYS A 16 0.20 4.22 12.87
N GLY A 17 -0.76 4.22 11.95
CA GLY A 17 -1.34 5.44 11.37
C GLY A 17 -2.76 5.72 11.81
N GLU A 18 -3.18 6.97 11.75
CA GLU A 18 -4.56 7.40 12.05
C GLU A 18 -5.54 7.12 10.90
N SER A 19 -5.03 6.92 9.67
CA SER A 19 -5.84 6.66 8.48
C SER A 19 -5.29 5.54 7.61
N GLN A 20 -6.18 4.83 6.90
CA GLN A 20 -5.82 3.77 5.95
C GLN A 20 -4.81 4.27 4.90
N THR A 21 -5.00 5.51 4.43
CA THR A 21 -4.14 6.16 3.44
C THR A 21 -2.72 6.39 3.94
N HIS A 22 -2.56 6.95 5.15
CA HIS A 22 -1.24 7.18 5.74
C HIS A 22 -0.50 5.87 6.00
N TYR A 23 -1.21 4.85 6.46
CA TYR A 23 -0.63 3.53 6.64
C TYR A 23 -0.14 2.95 5.30
N LEU A 24 -0.95 3.02 4.25
CA LEU A 24 -0.60 2.53 2.92
C LEU A 24 0.63 3.25 2.34
N ILE A 25 0.72 4.57 2.49
CA ILE A 25 1.92 5.34 2.12
C ILE A 25 3.14 4.82 2.89
N SER A 26 3.03 4.60 4.20
CA SER A 26 4.15 4.09 5.01
C SER A 26 4.63 2.71 4.56
N VAL A 27 3.71 1.79 4.30
CA VAL A 27 3.99 0.44 3.78
C VAL A 27 4.74 0.52 2.45
N LEU A 28 4.23 1.32 1.52
CA LEU A 28 4.80 1.51 0.19
C LEU A 28 6.18 2.20 0.22
N LEU A 29 6.38 3.20 1.08
CA LEU A 29 7.66 3.90 1.24
C LEU A 29 8.74 3.05 1.92
N LYS A 30 8.35 2.08 2.76
CA LYS A 30 9.26 1.07 3.30
C LYS A 30 9.63 -0.01 2.27
N GLY A 31 8.97 0.01 1.12
CA GLY A 31 9.27 -0.86 0.00
C GLY A 31 8.51 -2.17 -0.06
N TYR A 32 7.46 -2.29 0.75
CA TYR A 32 6.56 -3.43 0.66
C TYR A 32 5.65 -3.28 -0.56
N LYS A 33 5.32 -4.42 -1.15
CA LYS A 33 4.25 -4.56 -2.15
C LYS A 33 2.95 -4.89 -1.43
N ILE A 34 1.83 -4.49 -2.01
CA ILE A 34 0.51 -4.84 -1.50
C ILE A 34 -0.43 -5.17 -2.65
N ASN A 35 -1.24 -6.21 -2.46
CA ASN A 35 -2.27 -6.58 -3.41
C ASN A 35 -3.69 -6.32 -2.88
N THR A 36 -4.70 -6.39 -3.75
CA THR A 36 -6.10 -6.13 -3.38
C THR A 36 -6.62 -7.02 -2.24
N TYR A 37 -6.23 -8.29 -2.20
CA TYR A 37 -6.67 -9.22 -1.17
C TYR A 37 -5.97 -8.96 0.18
N GLU A 38 -4.65 -8.71 0.16
CA GLU A 38 -3.91 -8.26 1.35
C GLU A 38 -4.46 -6.96 1.92
N ALA A 39 -4.75 -5.99 1.06
CA ALA A 39 -5.38 -4.73 1.44
C ALA A 39 -6.71 -4.98 2.16
N ARG A 40 -7.61 -5.78 1.57
CA ARG A 40 -8.89 -6.12 2.20
C ARG A 40 -8.72 -6.89 3.50
N TYR A 41 -7.76 -7.81 3.56
CA TYR A 41 -7.48 -8.63 4.73
C TYR A 41 -7.12 -7.78 5.95
N ILE A 42 -6.32 -6.74 5.74
CA ILE A 42 -5.91 -5.79 6.80
C ILE A 42 -6.85 -4.59 6.96
N GLY A 43 -8.00 -4.59 6.28
CA GLY A 43 -9.05 -3.58 6.45
C GLY A 43 -8.85 -2.31 5.63
N ILE A 44 -7.96 -2.30 4.63
CA ILE A 44 -7.91 -1.26 3.60
C ILE A 44 -9.04 -1.53 2.61
N GLY A 45 -9.78 -0.48 2.24
CA GLY A 45 -10.88 -0.54 1.29
C GLY A 45 -10.45 -0.88 -0.13
N ASN A 46 -11.12 -0.30 -1.13
CA ASN A 46 -10.78 -0.56 -2.53
C ASN A 46 -9.40 0.03 -2.89
N LEU A 47 -8.40 -0.84 -3.05
CA LEU A 47 -7.02 -0.47 -3.36
C LEU A 47 -6.93 0.43 -4.61
N HIS A 48 -7.77 0.19 -5.61
CA HIS A 48 -7.79 1.00 -6.82
C HIS A 48 -8.19 2.45 -6.53
N SER A 49 -9.27 2.65 -5.78
CA SER A 49 -9.73 3.99 -5.36
C SER A 49 -8.69 4.68 -4.48
N THR A 50 -8.10 3.96 -3.52
CA THR A 50 -7.06 4.53 -2.66
C THR A 50 -5.83 4.94 -3.47
N MET A 51 -5.43 4.17 -4.49
CA MET A 51 -4.32 4.53 -5.38
C MET A 51 -4.61 5.78 -6.20
N SER A 52 -5.82 5.93 -6.74
CA SER A 52 -6.22 7.16 -7.42
C SER A 52 -6.10 8.37 -6.50
N SER A 53 -6.62 8.26 -5.26
CA SER A 53 -6.51 9.33 -4.26
C SER A 53 -5.05 9.64 -3.89
N LEU A 54 -4.18 8.63 -3.78
CA LEU A 54 -2.75 8.84 -3.52
C LEU A 54 -2.05 9.58 -4.67
N ARG A 55 -2.36 9.21 -5.91
CA ARG A 55 -1.81 9.87 -7.09
C ARG A 55 -2.30 11.32 -7.20
N GLU A 56 -3.57 11.58 -6.93
CA GLU A 56 -4.16 12.91 -7.12
C GLU A 56 -3.83 13.87 -5.97
N LYS A 57 -4.05 13.43 -4.73
CA LYS A 57 -3.92 14.27 -3.52
C LYS A 57 -2.48 14.33 -3.01
N TYR A 58 -1.79 13.18 -2.99
CA TYR A 58 -0.43 13.09 -2.45
C TYR A 58 0.64 13.12 -3.54
N LYS A 59 0.25 13.12 -4.83
CA LYS A 59 1.16 13.07 -5.98
C LYS A 59 2.17 11.93 -5.88
N LEU A 60 1.74 10.80 -5.30
CA LEU A 60 2.53 9.59 -5.15
C LEU A 60 2.46 8.78 -6.45
N THR A 61 3.53 8.79 -7.22
CA THR A 61 3.68 7.89 -8.37
C THR A 61 3.96 6.48 -7.86
N HIS A 62 3.22 5.50 -8.38
CA HIS A 62 3.33 4.10 -7.99
C HIS A 62 3.38 3.21 -9.24
N SER A 63 3.97 2.04 -9.09
CA SER A 63 3.95 1.00 -10.12
C SER A 63 2.90 -0.04 -9.76
N SER A 64 2.14 -0.47 -10.76
CA SER A 64 1.08 -1.46 -10.57
C SER A 64 1.09 -2.51 -11.67
N LYS A 65 0.77 -3.75 -11.32
CA LYS A 65 0.52 -4.83 -12.29
C LYS A 65 -0.66 -5.67 -11.86
N ARG A 66 -1.21 -6.44 -12.80
CA ARG A 66 -2.19 -7.49 -12.50
C ARG A 66 -1.46 -8.83 -12.39
N ALA A 67 -1.62 -9.52 -11.27
CA ALA A 67 -1.05 -10.86 -11.06
C ALA A 67 -1.97 -11.72 -10.20
N ARG A 68 -1.92 -13.05 -10.37
CA ARG A 68 -2.57 -13.97 -9.44
C ARG A 68 -1.74 -14.03 -8.15
N VAL A 69 -2.41 -13.95 -7.01
CA VAL A 69 -1.77 -13.92 -5.68
C VAL A 69 -2.39 -14.98 -4.80
N ILE A 70 -1.72 -15.31 -3.69
CA ILE A 70 -2.32 -16.15 -2.66
C ILE A 70 -3.20 -15.24 -1.79
N ASP A 71 -4.46 -15.62 -1.62
CA ASP A 71 -5.36 -14.92 -0.71
C ASP A 71 -4.96 -15.22 0.75
N PRO A 72 -4.60 -14.21 1.56
CA PRO A 72 -4.20 -14.42 2.94
C PRO A 72 -5.35 -14.92 3.85
N LEU A 73 -6.60 -14.84 3.40
CA LEU A 73 -7.74 -15.37 4.15
C LEU A 73 -7.91 -16.89 3.94
N THR A 74 -7.92 -17.33 2.69
CA THR A 74 -8.20 -18.73 2.31
C THR A 74 -6.95 -19.57 2.09
N GLY A 75 -5.79 -18.95 1.88
CA GLY A 75 -4.54 -19.62 1.50
C GLY A 75 -4.53 -20.14 0.05
N CYS A 76 -5.60 -19.91 -0.71
CA CYS A 76 -5.73 -20.36 -2.09
C CYS A 76 -5.20 -19.33 -3.08
N LEU A 77 -4.75 -19.81 -4.24
CA LEU A 77 -4.41 -18.93 -5.36
C LEU A 77 -5.68 -18.28 -5.93
N THR A 78 -5.66 -16.98 -6.14
CA THR A 78 -6.79 -16.24 -6.72
C THR A 78 -7.08 -16.70 -8.15
N ASN A 79 -8.34 -17.02 -8.44
CA ASN A 79 -8.79 -17.38 -9.80
C ASN A 79 -8.50 -16.30 -10.84
N GLN A 80 -8.68 -15.03 -10.45
CA GLN A 80 -8.47 -13.87 -11.30
C GLN A 80 -7.19 -13.12 -10.91
N ALA A 81 -6.56 -12.47 -11.88
CA ALA A 81 -5.42 -11.60 -11.62
C ALA A 81 -5.90 -10.31 -10.92
N VAL A 82 -5.24 -9.95 -9.83
CA VAL A 82 -5.59 -8.81 -8.97
C VAL A 82 -4.56 -7.71 -9.08
N LEU A 83 -4.93 -6.51 -8.67
CA LEU A 83 -4.01 -5.37 -8.63
C LEU A 83 -2.96 -5.61 -7.55
N VAL A 84 -1.70 -5.54 -7.95
CA VAL A 84 -0.53 -5.54 -7.08
C VAL A 84 0.18 -4.21 -7.28
N VAL A 85 0.48 -3.51 -6.21
CA VAL A 85 1.08 -2.17 -6.22
C VAL A 85 2.35 -2.16 -5.38
N TRP A 86 3.37 -1.46 -5.87
CA TRP A 86 4.62 -1.21 -5.17
C TRP A 86 5.22 0.11 -5.64
N LEU A 87 6.27 0.57 -4.95
CA LEU A 87 7.08 1.70 -5.39
C LEU A 87 8.48 1.21 -5.77
N SER A 88 9.03 1.73 -6.88
CA SER A 88 10.46 1.65 -7.15
C SER A 88 11.25 2.55 -6.19
N ASP A 89 12.55 2.31 -6.07
CA ASP A 89 13.40 3.13 -5.21
C ASP A 89 13.43 4.59 -5.67
N GLU A 90 13.50 4.83 -6.99
CA GLU A 90 13.39 6.17 -7.59
C GLU A 90 12.10 6.90 -7.19
N GLN A 91 10.95 6.19 -7.19
CA GLN A 91 9.66 6.76 -6.80
C GLN A 91 9.63 7.12 -5.31
N ARG A 92 10.27 6.30 -4.46
CA ARG A 92 10.35 6.57 -3.01
C ARG A 92 11.21 7.80 -2.74
N GLU A 93 12.35 7.92 -3.40
CA GLU A 93 13.25 9.06 -3.25
C GLU A 93 12.62 10.35 -3.78
N ALA A 94 11.98 10.29 -4.95
CA ALA A 94 11.24 11.43 -5.50
C ALA A 94 10.18 11.95 -4.53
N TYR A 95 9.42 11.04 -3.90
CA TYR A 95 8.42 11.41 -2.89
C TYR A 95 9.06 12.04 -1.64
N LYS A 96 10.13 11.43 -1.09
CA LYS A 96 10.86 11.96 0.08
C LYS A 96 11.42 13.36 -0.18
N THR A 97 12.06 13.56 -1.33
CA THR A 97 12.65 14.84 -1.73
C THR A 97 11.59 15.93 -1.86
N ARG A 98 10.47 15.61 -2.53
CA ARG A 98 9.33 16.52 -2.65
C ARG A 98 8.76 16.91 -1.29
N ASN A 99 8.53 15.94 -0.41
CA ASN A 99 7.93 16.20 0.90
C ASN A 99 8.87 17.05 1.78
N LYS A 100 10.18 16.80 1.70
CA LYS A 100 11.22 17.62 2.35
C LYS A 100 11.24 19.05 1.81
N ALA A 101 11.11 19.23 0.50
CA ALA A 101 11.04 20.55 -0.12
C ALA A 101 9.77 21.33 0.26
N GLN A 102 8.63 20.62 0.38
CA GLN A 102 7.36 21.22 0.81
C GLN A 102 7.41 21.66 2.28
N ASN A 103 8.00 20.86 3.17
CA ASN A 103 8.16 21.22 4.58
C ASN A 103 9.13 22.38 4.82
N ARG A 104 10.12 22.60 3.95
CA ARG A 104 11.04 23.75 4.05
C ARG A 104 10.42 25.09 3.64
N LYS A 105 9.28 25.07 2.95
CA LYS A 105 8.56 26.27 2.48
C LYS A 105 7.43 26.70 3.42
N ARG A 106 7.19 25.97 4.50
CA ARG A 106 6.27 26.30 5.58
C ARG A 106 7.04 26.87 6.75
#